data_AF-A0A9Q0KYG0-F1
#
_entry.id   AF-A0A9Q0KYG0-F1
#
_cell.length_a   1.000
_cell.length_b   1.000
_cell.length_c   1.000
_cell.angle_alpha   90.00
_cell.angle_beta   90.00
_cell.angle_gamma   90.00
#
_symmetry.space_group_name_H-M   'P 1'
#
loop_
_entity.id
_entity.type
_entity.pdbx_description
1 polymer ?
#
loop_
_entity_poly.entity_id
_entity_poly.type
_entity_poly.pdbx_seq_one_letter_code
_entity_poly.pdbx_strand_id
1 'polypeptide(L)'
;MGTFPAYHLKGLSEEDCWALFKQRAFGMGREENANLVVIGKEIVKKCGGVPLTAKALGNLMRFKHKETEWLFVRELSYNHLPSHLRQCFTYCSIFPKDYKIEKEQLVHLWMANGFIQSKGTLNWKT
;
A
#
# COMPACT_ATOMS: atom_id res chain seq x y z
N MET A 1 -33.95 12.88 19.38
CA MET A 1 -33.31 12.20 18.24
C MET A 1 -32.36 11.15 18.78
N GLY A 2 -32.71 9.87 18.73
CA GLY A 2 -31.85 8.79 19.22
C GLY A 2 -30.95 8.30 18.09
N THR A 3 -29.63 8.28 18.31
CA THR A 3 -28.69 7.61 17.42
C THR A 3 -28.73 6.11 17.72
N PHE A 4 -28.80 5.27 16.68
CA PHE A 4 -28.63 3.83 16.84
C PHE A 4 -27.21 3.54 17.38
N PRO A 5 -27.05 2.55 18.28
CA PRO A 5 -25.73 2.17 18.75
C PRO A 5 -24.85 1.74 17.57
N ALA A 6 -23.60 2.17 17.57
CA ALA A 6 -22.66 1.84 16.51
C ALA A 6 -22.46 0.32 16.44
N TYR A 7 -22.65 -0.25 15.24
CA TYR A 7 -22.36 -1.66 15.00
C TYR A 7 -20.85 -1.85 14.80
N HIS A 8 -20.21 -2.61 15.69
CA HIS A 8 -18.78 -2.90 15.59
C HIS A 8 -18.54 -4.02 14.58
N LEU A 9 -18.11 -3.65 13.37
CA LEU A 9 -17.70 -4.62 12.35
C LEU A 9 -16.42 -5.33 12.79
N LYS A 10 -16.48 -6.65 12.92
CA LYS A 10 -15.29 -7.49 13.16
C LYS A 10 -14.41 -7.53 11.90
N GLY A 11 -13.10 -7.65 12.09
CA GLY A 11 -12.16 -7.91 11.00
C GLY A 11 -12.43 -9.25 10.32
N LEU A 12 -11.94 -9.39 9.09
CA LEU A 12 -11.98 -10.65 8.35
C LEU A 12 -11.04 -11.69 8.98
N SER A 13 -11.31 -12.96 8.71
CA SER A 13 -10.38 -14.05 9.01
C SER A 13 -9.07 -13.89 8.21
N GLU A 14 -7.99 -14.57 8.63
CA GLU A 14 -6.73 -14.58 7.90
C GLU A 14 -6.92 -15.18 6.50
N GLU A 15 -7.80 -16.17 6.40
CA GLU A 15 -8.18 -16.93 5.21
C GLU A 15 -8.94 -16.06 4.21
N ASP A 16 -9.89 -15.26 4.69
CA ASP A 16 -10.62 -14.30 3.85
C ASP A 16 -9.69 -13.17 3.40
N CYS A 17 -8.80 -12.69 4.29
CA CYS A 17 -7.77 -11.72 3.92
C CYS A 17 -6.82 -12.31 2.86
N TRP A 18 -6.45 -13.58 3.00
CA TRP A 18 -5.61 -14.30 2.04
C TRP A 18 -6.31 -14.45 0.70
N ALA A 19 -7.60 -14.82 0.68
CA ALA A 19 -8.38 -14.91 -0.56
C ALA A 19 -8.42 -13.57 -1.30
N LEU A 20 -8.69 -12.47 -0.58
CA LEU A 20 -8.71 -11.13 -1.15
C LEU A 20 -7.33 -10.69 -1.66
N PHE A 21 -6.28 -10.93 -0.88
CA PHE A 21 -4.90 -10.63 -1.27
C PHE A 21 -4.50 -11.43 -2.52
N LYS A 22 -4.73 -12.75 -2.52
CA LYS A 22 -4.40 -13.68 -3.59
C LYS A 22 -5.08 -13.27 -4.90
N GLN A 23 -6.36 -12.90 -4.85
CA GLN A 23 -7.11 -12.41 -6.01
C GLN A 23 -6.43 -11.20 -6.66
N ARG A 24 -5.83 -10.30 -5.86
CA ARG A 24 -5.19 -9.08 -6.37
C ARG A 24 -3.74 -9.31 -6.81
N ALA A 25 -2.99 -10.13 -6.07
CA ALA A 25 -1.58 -10.38 -6.32
C ALA A 25 -1.33 -11.32 -7.52
N PHE A 26 -2.21 -12.31 -7.72
CA PHE A 26 -2.06 -13.36 -8.76
C PHE A 26 -3.16 -13.32 -9.84
N GLY A 27 -4.16 -12.45 -9.73
CA GLY A 27 -5.22 -12.33 -10.74
C GLY A 27 -4.64 -11.95 -12.10
N MET A 28 -5.03 -12.70 -13.15
CA MET A 28 -4.53 -12.69 -14.56
C MET A 28 -3.64 -13.88 -14.95
N GLY A 29 -3.93 -15.10 -14.47
CA GLY A 29 -3.27 -16.32 -14.97
C GLY A 29 -1.79 -16.43 -14.59
N ARG A 30 -1.37 -15.70 -13.55
CA ARG A 30 -0.01 -15.79 -13.03
C ARG A 30 0.17 -17.12 -12.31
N GLU A 31 1.28 -17.78 -12.59
CA GLU A 31 1.63 -19.04 -11.95
C GLU A 31 1.85 -18.83 -10.43
N GLU A 32 1.16 -19.65 -9.64
CA GLU A 32 1.27 -19.64 -8.18
C GLU A 32 2.57 -20.31 -7.77
N ASN A 33 3.65 -19.53 -7.70
CA ASN A 33 4.90 -20.01 -7.15
C ASN A 33 4.74 -20.26 -5.63
N ALA A 34 5.10 -21.46 -5.18
CA ALA A 34 4.95 -21.88 -3.79
C ALA A 34 5.66 -20.95 -2.78
N ASN A 35 6.86 -20.44 -3.11
CA ASN A 35 7.59 -19.51 -2.25
C ASN A 35 6.85 -18.17 -2.11
N LEU A 36 6.31 -17.64 -3.22
CA LEU A 36 5.54 -16.40 -3.21
C LEU A 36 4.22 -16.55 -2.42
N VAL A 37 3.61 -17.74 -2.47
CA VAL A 37 2.43 -18.05 -1.66
C VAL A 37 2.77 -18.03 -0.16
N VAL A 38 3.90 -18.63 0.23
CA VAL A 38 4.36 -18.63 1.63
C VAL A 38 4.60 -17.20 2.12
N ILE A 39 5.39 -16.41 1.38
CA ILE A 39 5.67 -15.01 1.74
C ILE A 39 4.38 -14.17 1.74
N GLY A 40 3.50 -14.39 0.77
CA GLY A 40 2.20 -13.73 0.69
C GLY A 40 1.34 -13.95 1.94
N LYS A 41 1.31 -15.18 2.48
CA LYS A 41 0.62 -15.47 3.74
C LYS A 41 1.26 -14.74 4.93
N GLU A 42 2.58 -14.65 4.98
CA GLU A 42 3.27 -13.85 6.02
C GLU A 42 2.94 -12.36 5.93
N ILE A 43 2.79 -11.81 4.72
CA ILE A 43 2.33 -10.44 4.50
C ILE A 43 0.89 -10.27 5.01
N VAL A 44 0.00 -11.24 4.72
CA VAL A 44 -1.40 -11.20 5.14
C VAL A 44 -1.57 -11.24 6.66
N LYS A 45 -0.71 -11.96 7.40
CA LYS A 45 -0.70 -11.92 8.87
C LYS A 45 -0.56 -10.51 9.43
N LYS A 46 0.16 -9.63 8.73
CA LYS A 46 0.33 -8.22 9.13
C LYS A 46 -0.91 -7.35 8.83
N CYS A 47 -1.90 -7.85 8.11
CA CYS A 47 -3.12 -7.10 7.78
C CYS A 47 -4.09 -6.95 8.96
N GLY A 48 -3.98 -7.79 10.01
CA GLY A 48 -4.80 -7.70 11.22
C GLY A 48 -6.32 -7.77 10.97
N GLY A 49 -6.75 -8.51 9.94
CA GLY A 49 -8.17 -8.62 9.57
C GLY A 49 -8.74 -7.40 8.85
N VAL A 50 -7.93 -6.39 8.50
CA VAL A 50 -8.37 -5.18 7.79
C VAL A 50 -8.41 -5.45 6.28
N PRO A 51 -9.61 -5.49 5.64
CA PRO A 51 -9.74 -5.87 4.23
C PRO A 51 -9.02 -4.89 3.29
N LEU A 52 -8.98 -3.62 3.67
CA LEU A 52 -8.32 -2.57 2.89
C LEU A 52 -6.81 -2.81 2.80
N THR A 53 -6.18 -3.23 3.91
CA THR A 53 -4.74 -3.56 3.95
C THR A 53 -4.43 -4.74 3.04
N ALA A 54 -5.23 -5.81 3.13
CA ALA A 54 -5.08 -6.99 2.27
C ALA A 54 -5.24 -6.64 0.78
N LYS A 55 -6.23 -5.82 0.43
CA LYS A 55 -6.44 -5.34 -0.95
C LYS A 55 -5.30 -4.46 -1.44
N ALA A 56 -4.81 -3.54 -0.62
CA ALA A 56 -3.72 -2.62 -0.97
C ALA A 56 -2.41 -3.37 -1.19
N LEU A 57 -2.02 -4.26 -0.26
CA LEU A 57 -0.82 -5.08 -0.39
C LEU A 57 -0.93 -6.05 -1.55
N GLY A 58 -2.09 -6.69 -1.76
CA GLY A 58 -2.30 -7.56 -2.92
C GLY A 58 -2.15 -6.81 -4.26
N ASN A 59 -2.68 -5.59 -4.37
CA ASN A 59 -2.47 -4.75 -5.56
C ASN A 59 -1.00 -4.35 -5.74
N LEU A 60 -0.28 -4.05 -4.66
CA LEU A 60 1.15 -3.76 -4.71
C LEU A 60 1.95 -4.95 -5.24
N MET A 61 1.63 -6.16 -4.76
CA MET A 61 2.31 -7.40 -5.15
C MET A 61 2.09 -7.79 -6.61
N ARG A 62 1.01 -7.31 -7.23
CA ARG A 62 0.70 -7.55 -8.65
C ARG A 62 1.87 -7.21 -9.58
N PHE A 63 2.65 -6.20 -9.23
CA PHE A 63 3.79 -5.70 -10.04
C PHE A 63 5.15 -6.25 -9.58
N LYS A 64 5.17 -7.20 -8.63
CA LYS A 64 6.40 -7.76 -8.06
C LYS A 64 6.62 -9.18 -8.54
N HIS A 65 7.72 -9.43 -9.25
CA HIS A 65 7.99 -10.71 -9.92
C HIS A 65 9.00 -11.57 -9.17
N LYS A 66 9.92 -10.96 -8.42
CA LYS A 66 11.00 -11.66 -7.74
C LYS A 66 10.68 -11.90 -6.27
N GLU A 67 11.14 -13.02 -5.74
CA GLU A 67 11.02 -13.35 -4.31
C GLU A 67 11.61 -12.24 -3.42
N THR A 68 12.74 -11.65 -3.82
CA THR A 68 13.38 -10.54 -3.11
C THR A 68 12.49 -9.31 -2.97
N GLU A 69 11.65 -9.01 -3.96
CA GLU A 69 10.69 -7.91 -3.89
C GLU A 69 9.53 -8.22 -2.94
N TRP A 70 9.12 -9.49 -2.84
CA TRP A 70 8.11 -9.94 -1.89
C TRP A 70 8.63 -9.92 -0.45
N LEU A 71 9.86 -10.37 -0.23
CA LEU A 71 10.55 -10.25 1.06
C LEU A 71 10.68 -8.77 1.47
N PHE A 72 11.00 -7.87 0.54
CA PHE A 72 11.05 -6.45 0.83
C PHE A 72 9.69 -5.90 1.30
N VAL A 73 8.59 -6.26 0.63
CA VAL A 73 7.25 -5.85 1.07
C VAL A 73 6.88 -6.49 2.40
N ARG A 74 7.28 -7.74 2.64
CA ARG A 74 7.11 -8.38 3.95
C ARG A 74 7.80 -7.58 5.05
N GLU A 75 9.02 -7.09 4.84
CA GLU A 75 9.76 -6.28 5.82
C GLU A 75 9.33 -4.81 5.87
N LEU A 76 8.42 -4.38 4.98
CA LEU A 76 7.94 -3.01 4.91
C LEU A 76 7.26 -2.63 6.23
N SER A 77 7.93 -1.75 6.96
CA SER A 77 7.37 -1.03 8.11
C SER A 77 7.55 0.46 7.85
N TYR A 78 6.76 1.30 8.52
CA TYR A 78 6.93 2.76 8.41
C TYR A 78 8.38 3.19 8.69
N ASN A 79 9.07 2.49 9.62
CA ASN A 79 10.45 2.76 9.99
C ASN A 79 11.46 2.35 8.90
N HIS A 80 11.11 1.43 8.02
CA HIS A 80 11.97 0.94 6.93
C HIS A 80 11.71 1.62 5.58
N LEU A 81 10.75 2.56 5.53
CA LEU A 81 10.49 3.33 4.31
C LEU A 81 11.64 4.33 4.06
N PRO A 82 12.08 4.52 2.79
CA PRO A 82 12.96 5.62 2.41
C PRO A 82 12.46 6.96 2.95
N SER A 83 13.38 7.83 3.38
CA SER A 83 13.06 9.12 4.03
C SER A 83 12.04 9.95 3.25
N HIS A 84 12.22 10.08 1.94
CA HIS A 84 11.32 10.84 1.07
C HIS A 84 9.89 10.26 1.04
N LEU A 85 9.73 8.92 1.07
CA LEU A 85 8.41 8.29 1.14
C LEU A 85 7.77 8.51 2.50
N ARG A 86 8.53 8.40 3.59
CA ARG A 86 8.02 8.71 4.95
C ARG A 86 7.49 10.14 5.03
N GLN A 87 8.20 11.10 4.45
CA GLN A 87 7.75 12.49 4.39
C GLN A 87 6.44 12.63 3.61
N CYS A 88 6.31 11.99 2.45
CA CYS A 88 5.08 11.98 1.66
C CYS A 88 3.87 11.47 2.48
N PHE A 89 4.03 10.34 3.17
CA PHE A 89 2.95 9.78 4.02
C PHE A 89 2.64 10.65 5.24
N THR A 90 3.66 11.24 5.86
CA THR A 90 3.48 12.13 7.02
C THR A 90 2.73 13.39 6.63
N TYR A 91 3.02 13.94 5.44
CA TYR A 91 2.33 15.11 4.90
C TYR A 91 0.82 14.88 4.76
N CYS A 92 0.39 13.67 4.40
CA CYS A 92 -1.05 13.33 4.35
C CYS A 92 -1.75 13.47 5.71
N SER A 93 -1.01 13.43 6.82
CA SER A 93 -1.58 13.60 8.18
C SER A 93 -1.91 15.06 8.52
N ILE A 94 -1.52 16.02 7.69
CA ILE A 94 -1.86 17.45 7.85
C ILE A 94 -3.33 17.69 7.49
N PHE A 95 -3.90 16.88 6.60
CA PHE A 95 -5.29 17.03 6.17
C PHE A 95 -6.24 16.48 7.23
N PRO A 96 -7.43 17.10 7.43
CA PRO A 96 -8.45 16.56 8.31
C PRO A 96 -8.85 15.14 7.92
N LYS A 97 -9.35 14.37 8.89
CA LYS A 97 -9.90 13.05 8.63
C LYS A 97 -10.99 13.13 7.55
N ASP A 98 -10.97 12.16 6.63
CA ASP A 98 -11.93 12.03 5.52
C ASP A 98 -11.89 13.18 4.48
N TYR A 99 -10.87 14.05 4.56
CA TYR A 99 -10.65 15.08 3.55
C TYR A 99 -10.35 14.46 2.18
N LYS A 100 -11.05 14.92 1.14
CA LYS A 100 -10.86 14.45 -0.24
C LYS A 100 -9.67 15.18 -0.86
N ILE A 101 -8.59 14.45 -1.11
CA ILE A 101 -7.41 14.97 -1.81
C ILE A 101 -7.39 14.41 -3.22
N GLU A 102 -7.38 15.28 -4.23
CA GLU A 102 -7.14 14.85 -5.61
C GLU A 102 -5.68 14.41 -5.76
N LYS A 103 -5.46 13.29 -6.47
CA LYS A 103 -4.13 12.69 -6.62
C LYS A 103 -3.14 13.69 -7.21
N GLU A 104 -3.54 14.40 -8.25
CA GLU A 104 -2.72 15.38 -8.96
C GLU A 104 -2.36 16.54 -8.02
N GLN A 105 -3.31 17.02 -7.22
CA GLN A 105 -3.06 18.05 -6.21
C GLN A 105 -2.04 17.58 -5.17
N LEU A 106 -2.19 16.36 -4.65
CA LEU A 106 -1.26 15.79 -3.67
C LEU A 106 0.16 15.68 -4.23
N VAL A 107 0.29 15.24 -5.49
CA VAL A 107 1.59 15.15 -6.17
C VAL A 107 2.24 16.52 -6.34
N HIS A 108 1.47 17.55 -6.72
CA HIS A 108 2.00 18.92 -6.79
C HIS A 108 2.45 19.46 -5.43
N LEU A 109 1.70 19.16 -4.36
CA LEU A 109 2.09 19.54 -3.01
C LEU A 109 3.38 18.85 -2.58
N TRP A 110 3.55 17.55 -2.88
CA TRP A 110 4.80 16.84 -2.61
C TRP A 110 5.97 17.39 -3.42
N MET A 111 5.76 17.80 -4.68
CA MET A 111 6.80 18.47 -5.47
C MET A 111 7.17 19.84 -4.92
N ALA A 112 6.19 20.66 -4.54
CA ALA A 112 6.40 21.99 -3.97
C ALA A 112 7.17 21.94 -2.63
N ASN A 113 6.97 20.88 -1.84
CA ASN A 113 7.71 20.63 -0.59
C ASN A 113 9.06 19.93 -0.81
N GLY A 114 9.43 19.61 -2.06
CA GLY A 114 10.70 18.95 -2.40
C GLY A 114 10.76 17.47 -2.02
N PHE A 115 9.64 16.82 -1.69
CA PHE A 115 9.62 15.39 -1.35
C PHE A 115 9.78 14.50 -2.58
N ILE A 116 9.36 14.98 -3.75
CA ILE A 116 9.46 14.29 -5.03
C ILE A 116 10.07 15.24 -6.06
N GLN A 117 11.06 14.76 -6.81
CA GLN A 117 11.62 15.52 -7.93
C GLN A 117 10.72 15.39 -9.15
N SER A 118 10.38 16.52 -9.77
CA SER A 118 9.84 16.49 -11.13
C SER A 118 10.94 15.97 -12.06
N LYS A 119 10.68 14.91 -12.83
CA LYS A 119 11.54 14.56 -13.97
C LYS A 119 11.38 15.62 -15.06
N GLY A 120 12.02 16.77 -14.89
CA GLY A 120 12.23 17.74 -15.95
C GLY A 120 13.37 17.25 -16.83
N THR A 121 13.08 16.82 -18.04
CA THR A 121 14.06 16.82 -19.14
C THR A 121 14.61 18.23 -19.27
N LEU A 122 15.87 18.43 -18.93
CA LEU A 122 16.73 19.53 -19.42
C LEU A 122 18.19 19.12 -19.23
N ASN A 123 18.66 18.23 -20.12
CA ASN A 123 20.07 18.18 -20.46
C ASN A 123 20.30 19.22 -21.56
N TRP A 124 20.52 20.47 -21.18
CA TRP A 124 21.23 21.41 -22.04
C TRP A 124 22.49 21.81 -21.29
N LYS A 125 23.62 21.52 -21.94
CA LYS A 125 25.04 21.82 -21.60
C LYS A 125 25.89 20.55 -21.63
N THR A 126 26.40 20.25 -22.82
CA THR A 126 27.83 20.41 -23.13
C THR A 126 27.94 20.91 -24.55
#